data_AF-A0A7V2Y5K6-F1
#
_entry.id   AF-A0A7V2Y5K6-F1
#
_cell.length_a   1.000
_cell.length_b   1.000
_cell.length_c   1.000
_cell.angle_alpha   90.00
_cell.angle_beta   90.00
_cell.angle_gamma   90.00
#
_symmetry.space_group_name_H-M   'P 1'
#
loop_
_entity.id
_entity.type
_entity.pdbx_description
1 polymer ?
#
loop_
_entity_poly.entity_id
_entity_poly.type
_entity_poly.pdbx_seq_one_letter_code
_entity_poly.pdbx_strand_id
1 'polypeptide(L)' 'MSSIYFIEATPNLNYLDVSSNVIQDLSPLSETPYLAWIGADHNYITTLEDFLPENNVCKPVRSSANTAEFLP' A
#
# COMPACT_ATOMS: atom_id res chain seq x y z
N MET A 1 11.15 9.04 -6.73
CA MET A 1 9.79 9.36 -6.28
C MET A 1 8.88 8.23 -6.74
N SER A 2 8.50 7.31 -5.87
CA SER A 2 7.52 6.26 -6.18
C SER A 2 6.28 6.54 -5.34
N SER A 3 5.47 7.48 -5.80
CA SER A 3 4.20 7.81 -5.15
C SER A 3 3.06 7.11 -5.87
N ILE A 4 2.08 6.61 -5.10
CA ILE A 4 0.92 5.89 -5.61
C ILE A 4 -0.35 6.74 -5.69
N TYR A 5 -0.29 8.08 -5.56
CA TYR A 5 -1.48 8.97 -5.59
C TYR A 5 -2.36 8.83 -6.84
N PHE A 6 -1.84 8.26 -7.93
CA PHE A 6 -2.66 7.97 -9.12
C PHE A 6 -3.83 7.01 -8.84
N ILE A 7 -3.78 6.24 -7.75
CA ILE A 7 -4.83 5.28 -7.39
C ILE A 7 -6.14 5.94 -6.95
N GLU A 8 -6.10 7.21 -6.54
CA GLU A 8 -7.30 8.01 -6.26
C GLU A 8 -8.21 8.12 -7.49
N ALA A 9 -7.63 8.08 -8.69
CA ALA A 9 -8.37 8.08 -9.95
C ALA A 9 -8.81 6.67 -10.40
N THR A 10 -8.52 5.62 -9.63
CA THR A 10 -8.83 4.22 -9.95
C THR A 10 -9.71 3.57 -8.88
N PRO A 11 -10.94 4.05 -8.67
CA PRO A 11 -11.80 3.57 -7.58
C PRO A 11 -12.14 2.08 -7.69
N ASN A 12 -12.14 1.53 -8.91
CA ASN A 12 -12.46 0.12 -9.20
C ASN A 12 -11.24 -0.81 -9.21
N LEU A 13 -10.09 -0.36 -8.70
CA LEU A 13 -8.90 -1.18 -8.66
C LEU A 13 -9.10 -2.36 -7.70
N ASN A 14 -8.91 -3.58 -8.19
CA ASN A 14 -9.07 -4.81 -7.40
C ASN A 14 -7.73 -5.42 -6.98
N TYR A 15 -6.69 -5.24 -7.80
CA TYR A 15 -5.36 -5.81 -7.59
C TYR A 15 -4.31 -4.76 -7.91
N LEU A 16 -3.33 -4.60 -7.02
CA LEU A 16 -2.21 -3.67 -7.21
C LEU A 16 -0.89 -4.35 -6.85
N ASP A 17 0.06 -4.35 -7.77
CA ASP A 17 1.45 -4.73 -7.47
C ASP A 17 2.33 -3.49 -7.63
N VAL A 18 2.93 -3.10 -6.52
CA VAL A 18 3.87 -1.98 -6.43
C VAL A 18 5.19 -2.44 -5.80
N SER A 19 5.50 -3.73 -5.88
CA SER A 19 6.75 -4.27 -5.37
C SER A 19 7.97 -3.62 -6.05
N SER A 20 9.11 -3.63 -5.35
CA SER A 20 10.39 -3.08 -5.83
C SER A 20 10.33 -1.60 -6.20
N ASN A 21 9.62 -0.81 -5.39
CA ASN A 21 9.54 0.64 -5.51
C ASN A 21 10.17 1.32 -4.30
N VAL A 22 10.07 2.66 -4.24
CA VAL A 22 10.50 3.43 -3.06
C VAL A 22 9.32 3.96 -2.23
N ILE A 23 8.22 3.21 -2.16
CA ILE A 23 7.00 3.62 -1.45
C ILE A 23 7.23 3.56 0.05
N GLN A 24 6.77 4.59 0.76
CA GLN A 24 6.80 4.69 2.22
C GLN A 24 5.40 4.83 2.80
N ASP A 25 4.51 5.48 2.04
CA ASP A 25 3.16 5.82 2.46
C ASP A 25 2.14 5.06 1.61
N LEU A 26 1.23 4.36 2.29
CA LEU A 26 0.13 3.60 1.72
C LEU A 26 -1.23 4.26 1.95
N SER A 27 -1.29 5.43 2.62
CA SER A 27 -2.51 6.17 2.90
C SER A 27 -3.41 6.41 1.68
N PRO A 28 -2.93 6.63 0.44
CA PRO A 28 -3.81 6.86 -0.70
C PRO A 28 -4.68 5.63 -1.07
N LEU A 29 -4.37 4.45 -0.51
CA LEU A 29 -5.19 3.24 -0.69
C LEU A 29 -6.53 3.30 0.07
N SER A 30 -6.73 4.28 0.96
CA SER A 30 -8.03 4.55 1.60
C SER A 30 -9.14 4.77 0.57
N GLU A 31 -8.79 5.38 -0.57
CA GLU A 31 -9.71 5.73 -1.65
C GLU A 31 -10.01 4.56 -2.62
N THR A 32 -9.51 3.35 -2.32
CA THR A 32 -9.72 2.15 -3.14
C THR A 32 -10.59 1.11 -2.40
N PRO A 33 -11.93 1.29 -2.40
CA PRO A 33 -12.84 0.45 -1.62
C PRO A 33 -12.94 -0.98 -2.14
N TYR A 34 -12.64 -1.21 -3.43
CA TYR A 34 -12.71 -2.53 -4.07
C TYR A 34 -11.37 -3.25 -4.16
N LEU A 35 -10.29 -2.67 -3.60
CA LEU A 35 -8.97 -3.31 -3.66
C LEU A 35 -8.97 -4.57 -2.79
N ALA A 36 -8.84 -5.72 -3.43
CA ALA A 36 -8.87 -7.02 -2.78
C ALA A 36 -7.46 -7.54 -2.45
N TRP A 37 -6.42 -7.07 -3.14
CA TRP A 37 -5.05 -7.54 -2.93
C TRP A 37 -4.00 -6.47 -3.26
N ILE A 38 -2.92 -6.46 -2.47
CA ILE A 38 -1.75 -5.63 -2.74
C ILE A 38 -0.42 -6.37 -2.51
N GLY A 39 0.46 -6.26 -3.50
CA GLY A 39 1.88 -6.62 -3.41
C GLY A 39 2.71 -5.37 -3.22
N ALA A 40 3.43 -5.26 -2.11
CA ALA A 40 4.26 -4.11 -1.78
C ALA A 40 5.63 -4.53 -1.24
N ASP A 41 6.11 -5.70 -1.62
CA ASP A 41 7.44 -6.21 -1.25
C ASP A 41 8.56 -5.31 -1.79
N HIS A 42 9.71 -5.23 -1.10
CA HIS A 42 10.86 -4.42 -1.53
C HIS A 42 10.53 -2.93 -1.71
N ASN A 43 9.88 -2.34 -0.71
CA ASN A 43 9.63 -0.91 -0.55
C ASN A 43 10.21 -0.44 0.80
N TYR A 44 9.90 0.80 1.19
CA TYR A 44 10.31 1.42 2.46
C TYR A 44 9.09 1.71 3.35
N ILE A 45 8.05 0.88 3.26
CA ILE A 45 6.83 1.04 4.06
C ILE A 45 7.17 0.71 5.52
N THR A 46 7.04 1.70 6.40
CA THR A 46 7.38 1.60 7.83
C THR A 46 6.17 1.28 8.70
N THR A 47 4.97 1.71 8.28
CA THR A 47 3.71 1.51 8.99
C THR A 47 2.68 0.85 8.07
N LEU A 48 1.93 -0.13 8.60
CA LEU A 48 0.77 -0.73 7.94
C LEU A 48 -0.55 -0.22 8.55
N GLU A 49 -0.50 0.64 9.55
CA GLU A 49 -1.67 1.16 10.25
C GLU A 49 -2.51 2.09 9.37
N ASP A 50 -1.87 2.77 8.41
CA ASP A 50 -2.54 3.65 7.42
C ASP A 50 -3.39 2.87 6.40
N PHE A 51 -3.32 1.53 6.43
CA PHE A 51 -3.95 0.66 5.44
C PHE A 51 -5.27 0.03 5.91
N LEU A 52 -5.77 0.31 7.12
CA LEU A 52 -7.05 -0.24 7.56
C LEU A 52 -8.22 0.59 6.99
N PRO A 53 -8.89 0.17 5.90
CA PRO A 53 -10.15 0.80 5.52
C PRO A 53 -11.15 0.58 6.67
N GLU A 54 -11.95 1.59 7.00
CA GLU A 54 -12.99 1.55 8.04
C GLU A 54 -14.01 0.38 7.85
N ASN A 55 -13.95 -0.35 6.74
CA ASN A 55 -14.94 -1.35 6.32
C ASN A 55 -14.52 -2.83 6.46
N ASN A 56 -13.52 -3.18 7.27
CA ASN A 56 -13.21 -4.59 7.65
C ASN A 56 -12.96 -5.57 6.47
N VAL A 57 -12.71 -5.08 5.26
CA VAL A 57 -12.26 -5.96 4.17
C VAL A 57 -10.80 -6.28 4.44
N CYS A 58 -10.52 -7.49 4.92
CA CYS A 58 -9.18 -8.01 5.11
C CYS A 58 -8.45 -8.05 3.77
N LYS A 59 -7.76 -6.96 3.43
CA LYS A 59 -6.88 -6.91 2.25
C LYS A 59 -5.58 -7.63 2.63
N PRO A 60 -5.20 -8.73 1.97
CA PRO A 60 -3.90 -9.37 2.21
C PRO A 60 -2.80 -8.44 1.70
N VAL A 61 -1.97 -7.92 2.60
CA VAL A 61 -0.77 -7.16 2.24
C VAL A 61 0.43 -8.07 2.29
N ARG A 62 1.18 -8.18 1.19
CA ARG A 62 2.52 -8.76 1.20
C ARG A 62 3.55 -7.62 1.20
N SER A 63 4.27 -7.51 2.31
CA SER A 63 5.28 -6.48 2.59
C SER A 63 6.58 -7.10 3.13
N SER A 64 6.88 -8.33 2.71
CA SER A 64 7.87 -9.22 3.35
C SER A 64 9.32 -8.74 3.26
N ALA A 65 9.61 -7.76 2.42
CA ALA A 65 10.93 -7.17 2.23
C ALA A 65 10.92 -5.64 2.37
N ASN A 66 10.06 -5.09 3.23
CA ASN A 66 10.09 -3.66 3.55
C ASN A 66 11.07 -3.38 4.68
N THR A 67 12.06 -2.53 4.39
CA THR A 67 13.02 -2.10 5.40
C THR A 67 12.43 -0.91 6.14
N ALA A 68 12.03 -1.11 7.40
CA ALA A 68 12.07 -0.03 8.37
C ALA A 68 13.55 0.30 8.60
N GLU A 69 14.16 1.10 7.72
CA GLU A 69 15.31 1.87 8.16
C GLU A 69 14.78 2.74 9.30
N PHE A 70 15.12 2.36 10.54
CA PHE A 70 15.21 3.31 11.63
C PHE A 70 16.18 4.38 11.13
N LEU A 71 15.64 5.41 10.48
CA LEU A 71 16.34 6.68 10.36
C LEU A 71 16.58 7.13 11.81
N PRO A 72 17.85 7.45 12.18
CA PRO A 72 18.19 7.83 13.55
C PRO A 72 17.41 9.06 14.04
#